data_AF-A0A949HNC2-F1
#
_entry.id   AF-A0A949HNC2-F1
#
_cell.length_a   1.000
_cell.length_b   1.000
_cell.length_c   1.000
_cell.angle_alpha   90.00
_cell.angle_beta   90.00
_cell.angle_gamma   90.00
#
_symmetry.space_group_name_H-M   'P 1'
#
loop_
_entity.id
_entity.type
_entity.pdbx_description
1 polymer ?
#
loop_
_entity_poly.entity_id
_entity_poly.type
_entity_poly.pdbx_seq_one_letter_code
_entity_poly.pdbx_strand_id
1 'polypeptide(L)'
;MWLCLVGSQGWVAYAQESDETPSQWHSRVLPVELGVGYAVRAIDLSGDGKLDIAIVDSKRIVWLDNSTWKVHTIFETPANYADNVCFAPADIDRDGDIDFAIGTDWQPNNTQSGGAVGWIESPEDPRQMWTYHPILEPEPTVHRMHWIDWNRDGVAELIVAPLKGPKSTAPKFEDVPVRLSAFYPPKDPRTQRWENQPIEVPLFVMHNFDGIS
;
A
#
# COMPACT_ATOMS: atom_id res chain seq x y z
N MET A 1 -16.69 -1.92 15.23
CA MET A 1 -15.36 -1.96 14.54
C MET A 1 -15.43 -2.89 13.32
N TRP A 2 -14.65 -2.62 12.26
CA TRP A 2 -14.61 -3.44 11.04
C TRP A 2 -13.25 -4.13 10.89
N LEU A 3 -13.23 -5.42 10.54
CA LEU A 3 -12.02 -6.18 10.23
C LEU A 3 -12.12 -6.76 8.83
N CYS A 4 -11.20 -6.44 7.93
CA CYS A 4 -11.12 -7.04 6.59
C CYS A 4 -9.95 -8.03 6.53
N LEU A 5 -10.19 -9.21 5.97
CA LEU A 5 -9.24 -10.31 5.84
C LEU A 5 -9.13 -10.70 4.37
N VAL A 6 -7.90 -10.83 3.88
CA VAL A 6 -7.61 -11.42 2.56
C VAL A 6 -7.05 -12.82 2.78
N GLY A 7 -7.71 -13.81 2.19
CA GLY A 7 -7.30 -15.20 2.23
C GLY A 7 -6.35 -15.54 1.08
N SER A 8 -5.45 -16.50 1.29
CA SER A 8 -4.47 -16.98 0.32
C SER A 8 -5.05 -17.62 -0.96
N GLN A 9 -6.37 -17.75 -1.07
CA GLN A 9 -7.07 -18.25 -2.26
C GLN A 9 -7.87 -17.16 -3.00
N GLY A 10 -7.53 -15.88 -2.81
CA GLY A 10 -8.12 -14.78 -3.59
C GLY A 10 -9.51 -14.37 -3.13
N TRP A 11 -9.89 -14.65 -1.88
CA TRP A 11 -11.16 -14.20 -1.30
C TRP A 11 -10.93 -13.07 -0.31
N VAL A 12 -11.88 -12.16 -0.26
CA VAL A 12 -11.94 -11.05 0.69
C VAL A 12 -13.15 -11.27 1.59
N ALA A 13 -12.93 -11.26 2.90
CA ALA A 13 -13.98 -11.26 3.90
C ALA A 13 -13.90 -9.98 4.72
N TYR A 14 -15.04 -9.47 5.18
CA TYR A 14 -15.08 -8.45 6.22
C TYR A 14 -15.93 -8.91 7.39
N ALA A 15 -15.71 -8.26 8.52
CA ALA A 15 -16.29 -8.58 9.80
C ALA A 15 -16.81 -7.25 10.40
N GLN A 16 -18.08 -7.19 10.79
CA GLN A 16 -18.72 -6.02 11.44
C GLN A 16 -19.15 -6.37 12.87
N GLU A 17 -18.87 -5.49 13.82
CA GLU A 17 -19.39 -5.60 15.19
C GLU A 17 -20.90 -5.30 15.24
N SER A 18 -21.65 -6.10 16.01
CA SER A 18 -23.08 -5.92 16.27
C SER A 18 -23.35 -5.66 17.75
N ASP A 19 -24.34 -4.82 18.07
CA ASP A 19 -24.67 -4.37 19.43
C ASP A 19 -25.32 -5.45 20.33
N GLU A 20 -25.57 -6.65 19.83
CA GLU A 20 -26.13 -7.76 20.62
C GLU A 20 -25.05 -8.82 20.90
N THR A 21 -24.94 -9.19 22.18
CA THR A 21 -24.15 -10.26 22.85
C THR A 21 -23.36 -11.27 21.98
N PRO A 22 -22.24 -11.80 22.51
CA PRO A 22 -20.93 -11.86 21.83
C PRO A 22 -21.00 -12.12 20.32
N SER A 23 -20.66 -11.08 19.55
CA SER A 23 -20.29 -11.03 18.12
C SER A 23 -20.61 -12.28 17.29
N GLN A 24 -21.83 -12.37 16.76
CA GLN A 24 -22.12 -13.29 15.66
C GLN A 24 -21.54 -12.74 14.35
N TRP A 25 -20.40 -13.30 13.95
CA TRP A 25 -19.77 -12.96 12.68
C TRP A 25 -20.52 -13.60 11.51
N HIS A 26 -20.93 -12.76 10.55
CA HIS A 26 -21.51 -13.21 9.29
C HIS A 26 -20.47 -13.00 8.19
N SER A 27 -20.05 -14.08 7.53
CA SER A 27 -19.16 -13.98 6.38
C SER A 27 -19.96 -13.67 5.12
N ARG A 28 -19.41 -12.81 4.27
CA ARG A 28 -19.91 -12.52 2.93
C ARG A 28 -18.75 -12.57 1.95
N VAL A 29 -18.94 -13.31 0.85
CA VAL A 29 -18.02 -13.31 -0.28
C VAL A 29 -18.43 -12.17 -1.22
N LEU A 30 -17.49 -11.29 -1.55
CA LEU A 30 -17.69 -10.19 -2.48
C LEU A 30 -17.37 -10.64 -3.91
N PRO A 31 -18.02 -10.05 -4.94
CA PRO A 31 -17.91 -10.49 -6.32
C PRO A 31 -16.64 -9.93 -6.99
N VAL A 32 -15.47 -10.22 -6.43
CA VAL A 32 -14.16 -9.79 -6.97
C VAL A 32 -13.31 -11.00 -7.32
N GLU A 33 -12.78 -11.01 -8.53
CA GLU A 33 -11.79 -12.00 -8.98
C GLU A 33 -10.40 -11.37 -8.90
N LEU A 34 -9.53 -11.98 -8.11
CA LEU A 34 -8.17 -11.50 -7.86
C LEU A 34 -7.18 -12.52 -8.41
N GLY A 35 -6.09 -12.05 -9.04
CA GLY A 35 -4.97 -12.93 -9.37
C GLY A 35 -4.19 -13.28 -8.10
N VAL A 36 -3.57 -12.26 -7.50
CA VAL A 36 -2.90 -12.31 -6.20
C VAL A 36 -3.31 -11.04 -5.45
N GLY A 37 -4.50 -11.05 -4.87
CA GLY A 37 -4.91 -10.01 -3.93
C GLY A 37 -4.02 -10.07 -2.70
N TYR A 38 -3.14 -9.09 -2.54
CA TYR A 38 -2.07 -9.18 -1.53
C TYR A 38 -2.32 -8.27 -0.34
N ALA A 39 -2.59 -6.99 -0.58
CA ALA A 39 -2.87 -6.01 0.48
C ALA A 39 -4.29 -5.46 0.36
N VAL A 40 -4.92 -5.20 1.50
CA VAL A 40 -6.26 -4.59 1.59
C VAL A 40 -6.27 -3.41 2.55
N ARG A 41 -7.11 -2.41 2.28
CA ARG A 41 -7.42 -1.29 3.16
C ARG A 41 -8.92 -1.05 3.18
N ALA A 42 -9.45 -0.74 4.36
CA ALA A 42 -10.78 -0.18 4.51
C ALA A 42 -10.65 1.34 4.50
N ILE A 43 -11.31 2.01 3.56
CA ILE A 43 -11.13 3.44 3.29
C ILE A 43 -12.39 4.02 2.66
N ASP A 44 -12.82 5.20 3.07
CA ASP A 44 -13.90 5.93 2.39
C ASP A 44 -13.33 6.63 1.15
N LEU A 45 -13.40 5.96 0.00
CA LEU A 45 -13.00 6.55 -1.28
C LEU A 45 -14.15 7.30 -1.94
N SER A 46 -15.39 6.91 -1.64
CA SER A 46 -16.57 7.57 -2.23
C SER A 46 -16.87 8.95 -1.64
N GLY A 47 -16.35 9.25 -0.44
CA GLY A 47 -16.64 10.46 0.32
C GLY A 47 -18.01 10.43 1.01
N ASP A 48 -18.67 9.27 1.12
CA ASP A 48 -20.01 9.12 1.69
C ASP A 48 -20.01 8.89 3.22
N GLY A 49 -18.83 8.89 3.84
CA GLY A 49 -18.62 8.63 5.26
C GLY A 49 -18.59 7.15 5.63
N LYS A 50 -18.67 6.22 4.67
CA LYS A 50 -18.59 4.77 4.90
C LYS A 50 -17.31 4.20 4.31
N LEU A 51 -16.74 3.25 5.03
CA LEU A 51 -15.55 2.56 4.54
C LEU A 51 -15.92 1.64 3.37
N ASP A 52 -15.19 1.81 2.28
CA ASP A 52 -15.09 0.91 1.15
C ASP A 52 -13.92 -0.06 1.34
N ILE A 53 -13.64 -0.89 0.32
CA ILE A 53 -12.48 -1.78 0.30
C ILE A 53 -11.59 -1.46 -0.91
N ALA A 54 -10.33 -1.13 -0.66
CA ALA A 54 -9.29 -1.05 -1.69
C ALA A 54 -8.35 -2.25 -1.59
N ILE A 55 -7.96 -2.81 -2.73
CA ILE A 55 -7.12 -4.02 -2.81
C ILE A 55 -6.05 -3.82 -3.87
N VAL A 56 -4.83 -4.16 -3.49
CA VAL A 56 -3.73 -4.32 -4.43
C VAL A 56 -3.69 -5.78 -4.91
N ASP A 57 -3.86 -5.96 -6.23
CA ASP A 57 -3.63 -7.21 -6.96
C ASP A 57 -2.29 -7.11 -7.71
N SER A 58 -1.75 -8.23 -8.14
CA SER A 58 -0.52 -8.34 -8.93
C SER A 58 -0.43 -7.36 -10.12
N LYS A 59 -1.52 -7.13 -10.87
CA LYS A 59 -1.48 -6.33 -12.11
C LYS A 59 -2.34 -5.08 -12.08
N ARG A 60 -3.04 -4.83 -10.97
CA ARG A 60 -3.99 -3.74 -10.87
C ARG A 60 -4.29 -3.41 -9.43
N ILE A 61 -4.90 -2.26 -9.22
CA ILE A 61 -5.50 -1.87 -7.94
C ILE A 61 -6.99 -1.74 -8.16
N VAL A 62 -7.76 -2.36 -7.27
CA VAL A 62 -9.23 -2.38 -7.35
C VAL A 62 -9.85 -1.75 -6.12
N TRP A 63 -10.97 -1.09 -6.34
CA TRP A 63 -11.83 -0.52 -5.31
C TRP A 63 -13.21 -1.19 -5.37
N LEU A 64 -13.74 -1.57 -4.22
CA LEU A 64 -15.09 -2.08 -4.04
C LEU A 64 -15.90 -1.06 -3.25
N ASP A 65 -16.76 -0.32 -3.96
CA ASP A 65 -17.66 0.70 -3.42
C ASP A 65 -18.72 0.02 -2.53
N ASN A 66 -18.76 0.33 -1.24
CA ASN A 66 -19.64 -0.32 -0.25
C ASN A 66 -21.14 -0.07 -0.52
N SER A 67 -21.49 0.99 -1.25
CA SER A 67 -22.88 1.27 -1.59
C SER A 67 -23.51 0.19 -2.47
N THR A 68 -22.71 -0.44 -3.34
CA THR A 68 -23.18 -1.44 -4.33
C THR A 68 -22.35 -2.72 -4.36
N TRP A 69 -21.19 -2.74 -3.71
CA TRP A 69 -20.12 -3.72 -3.84
C TRP A 69 -19.63 -3.93 -5.27
N LYS A 70 -19.76 -2.90 -6.11
CA LYS A 70 -19.26 -2.91 -7.48
C LYS A 70 -17.74 -2.79 -7.46
N VAL A 71 -17.07 -3.61 -8.28
CA VAL A 71 -15.63 -3.56 -8.46
C VAL A 71 -15.27 -2.51 -9.52
N HIS A 72 -14.35 -1.63 -9.16
CA HIS A 72 -13.72 -0.65 -10.04
C HIS A 72 -12.24 -0.98 -10.13
N THR A 73 -11.71 -1.20 -11.34
CA THR A 73 -10.25 -1.12 -11.53
C THR A 73 -9.89 0.35 -11.59
N ILE A 74 -9.15 0.82 -10.59
CA ILE A 74 -8.74 2.23 -10.50
C ILE A 74 -7.34 2.46 -11.08
N PHE A 75 -6.51 1.42 -11.12
CA PHE A 75 -5.18 1.47 -11.72
C PHE A 75 -4.81 0.13 -12.36
N GLU A 76 -4.28 0.18 -13.58
CA GLU A 76 -3.71 -0.98 -14.29
C GLU A 76 -2.19 -0.82 -14.26
N THR A 77 -1.50 -1.75 -13.61
CA THR A 77 -0.06 -1.67 -13.42
C THR A 77 0.64 -2.02 -14.73
N PRO A 78 1.57 -1.17 -15.22
CA PRO A 78 2.33 -1.50 -16.41
C PRO A 78 3.06 -2.84 -16.26
N ALA A 79 3.12 -3.63 -17.33
CA ALA A 79 3.61 -5.01 -17.25
C ALA A 79 5.05 -5.14 -16.72
N ASN A 80 5.90 -4.13 -16.95
CA ASN A 80 7.28 -4.08 -16.45
C ASN A 80 7.38 -3.69 -14.96
N TYR A 81 6.27 -3.30 -14.34
CA TYR A 81 6.14 -3.01 -12.90
C TYR A 81 5.14 -3.93 -12.20
N ALA A 82 4.67 -4.99 -12.86
CA ALA A 82 3.70 -5.89 -12.28
C ALA A 82 4.24 -6.58 -11.01
N ASP A 83 3.31 -7.16 -10.24
CA ASP A 83 3.50 -7.69 -8.89
C ASP A 83 3.52 -6.60 -7.80
N ASN A 84 2.39 -5.92 -7.66
CA ASN A 84 2.18 -4.95 -6.58
C ASN A 84 2.08 -5.67 -5.22
N VAL A 85 2.68 -5.10 -4.17
CA VAL A 85 2.84 -5.78 -2.86
C VAL A 85 2.39 -4.96 -1.66
N CYS A 86 2.38 -3.63 -1.76
CA CYS A 86 1.91 -2.79 -0.65
C CYS A 86 1.39 -1.44 -1.15
N PHE A 87 0.54 -0.83 -0.33
CA PHE A 87 0.07 0.53 -0.55
C PHE A 87 -0.31 1.20 0.77
N ALA A 88 -0.27 2.53 0.78
CA ALA A 88 -0.63 3.37 1.91
C ALA A 88 -1.48 4.56 1.42
N PRO A 89 -2.77 4.62 1.80
CA PRO A 89 -3.63 5.75 1.45
C PRO A 89 -3.29 7.04 2.22
N ALA A 90 -3.30 8.18 1.52
CA ALA A 90 -3.27 9.54 2.09
C ALA A 90 -3.67 10.56 1.02
N ASP A 91 -4.06 11.76 1.43
CA ASP A 91 -4.13 12.93 0.54
C ASP A 91 -2.69 13.42 0.28
N ILE A 92 -2.05 12.93 -0.79
CA ILE A 92 -0.61 13.09 -1.03
C ILE A 92 -0.33 14.49 -1.57
N ASP A 93 -1.21 14.97 -2.44
CA ASP A 93 -1.03 16.24 -3.13
C ASP A 93 -1.85 17.42 -2.58
N ARG A 94 -2.67 17.14 -1.56
CA ARG A 94 -3.39 18.13 -0.73
C ARG A 94 -4.54 18.81 -1.46
N ASP A 95 -5.16 18.11 -2.39
CA ASP A 95 -6.37 18.53 -3.10
C ASP A 95 -7.66 18.01 -2.46
N GLY A 96 -7.55 17.11 -1.48
CA GLY A 96 -8.62 16.73 -0.56
C GLY A 96 -9.28 15.40 -0.87
N ASP A 97 -8.86 14.70 -1.93
CA ASP A 97 -9.15 13.29 -2.13
C ASP A 97 -8.00 12.39 -1.68
N ILE A 98 -8.28 11.08 -1.58
CA ILE A 98 -7.29 10.13 -1.09
C ILE A 98 -6.58 9.45 -2.25
N ASP A 99 -5.27 9.66 -2.31
CA ASP A 99 -4.32 8.99 -3.19
C ASP A 99 -3.71 7.75 -2.53
N PHE A 100 -3.04 6.91 -3.32
CA PHE A 100 -2.28 5.76 -2.80
C PHE A 100 -0.80 5.85 -3.14
N ALA A 101 0.07 5.84 -2.11
CA ALA A 101 1.45 5.41 -2.29
C ALA A 101 1.45 3.90 -2.54
N ILE A 102 2.26 3.41 -3.50
CA ILE A 102 2.27 2.00 -3.93
C ILE A 102 3.69 1.47 -4.11
N GLY A 103 3.85 0.18 -3.75
CA GLY A 103 5.06 -0.60 -4.00
C GLY A 103 4.81 -1.64 -5.08
N THR A 104 5.58 -1.58 -6.16
CA THR A 104 5.41 -2.36 -7.39
C THR A 104 6.68 -3.12 -7.77
N ASP A 105 6.63 -3.96 -8.80
CA ASP A 105 7.75 -4.81 -9.25
C ASP A 105 8.35 -5.68 -8.15
N TRP A 106 7.49 -6.35 -7.36
CA TRP A 106 7.96 -7.11 -6.21
C TRP A 106 8.69 -8.39 -6.60
N GLN A 107 10.01 -8.37 -6.44
CA GLN A 107 10.89 -9.50 -6.70
C GLN A 107 11.59 -9.94 -5.41
N PRO A 108 10.98 -10.81 -4.57
CA PRO A 108 11.45 -11.04 -3.19
C PRO A 108 12.86 -11.62 -3.08
N ASN A 109 13.39 -12.23 -4.16
CA ASN A 109 14.73 -12.81 -4.19
C ASN A 109 15.74 -11.99 -5.02
N ASN A 110 15.32 -10.86 -5.61
CA ASN A 110 16.21 -9.93 -6.28
C ASN A 110 16.50 -8.75 -5.35
N THR A 111 17.66 -8.79 -4.70
CA THR A 111 18.13 -7.73 -3.79
C THR A 111 19.01 -6.69 -4.50
N GLN A 112 19.22 -6.84 -5.81
CA GLN A 112 20.17 -6.04 -6.58
C GLN A 112 19.49 -4.96 -7.43
N SER A 113 18.30 -5.26 -7.94
CA SER A 113 17.52 -4.40 -8.83
C SER A 113 16.03 -4.70 -8.69
N GLY A 114 15.21 -4.04 -9.52
CA GLY A 114 13.76 -4.17 -9.47
C GLY A 114 13.16 -3.54 -8.24
N GLY A 115 11.84 -3.62 -8.15
CA GLY A 115 11.06 -2.93 -7.14
C GLY A 115 10.98 -1.43 -7.42
N ALA A 116 9.81 -0.85 -7.22
CA ALA A 116 9.62 0.59 -7.31
C ALA A 116 8.68 1.11 -6.23
N VAL A 117 8.91 2.35 -5.84
CA VAL A 117 8.01 3.16 -5.02
C VAL A 117 7.45 4.25 -5.92
N GLY A 118 6.15 4.42 -5.90
CA GLY A 118 5.46 5.52 -6.56
C GLY A 118 4.16 5.85 -5.82
N TRP A 119 3.36 6.73 -6.41
CA TRP A 119 2.01 6.97 -5.96
C TRP A 119 1.06 7.05 -7.15
N ILE A 120 -0.22 6.77 -6.91
CA ILE A 120 -1.28 6.95 -7.88
C ILE A 120 -2.21 8.06 -7.39
N GLU A 121 -2.38 9.06 -8.23
CA GLU A 121 -3.21 10.25 -8.02
C GLU A 121 -4.66 9.92 -8.35
N SER A 122 -5.53 10.13 -7.37
CA SER A 122 -6.96 10.02 -7.55
C SER A 122 -7.48 11.22 -8.37
N PRO A 123 -8.39 11.02 -9.32
CA PRO A 123 -9.13 12.10 -9.96
C PRO A 123 -10.40 12.44 -9.15
N GLU A 124 -10.99 13.62 -9.41
CA GLU A 124 -12.22 14.10 -8.76
C GLU A 124 -13.36 13.05 -8.68
N ASP A 125 -13.51 12.21 -9.72
CA ASP A 125 -14.31 10.99 -9.64
C ASP A 125 -13.40 9.76 -9.49
N PRO A 126 -13.26 9.18 -8.29
CA PRO A 126 -12.31 8.10 -8.01
C PRO A 126 -12.62 6.80 -8.77
N ARG A 127 -13.73 6.75 -9.51
CA ARG A 127 -14.12 5.65 -10.41
C ARG A 127 -13.37 5.68 -11.74
N GLN A 128 -12.72 6.80 -12.06
CA GLN A 128 -11.89 6.93 -13.25
C GLN A 128 -10.52 6.30 -13.02
N MET A 129 -9.70 6.23 -14.06
CA MET A 129 -8.34 5.70 -13.98
C MET A 129 -7.42 6.72 -13.29
N TRP A 130 -6.66 6.24 -12.32
CA TRP A 130 -5.72 7.04 -11.53
C TRP A 130 -4.38 7.20 -12.27
N THR A 131 -3.69 8.30 -12.00
CA THR A 131 -2.44 8.64 -12.69
C THR A 131 -1.24 8.23 -11.85
N TYR A 132 -0.32 7.45 -12.42
CA TYR A 132 0.90 7.02 -11.71
C TYR A 132 2.02 8.06 -11.78
N HIS A 133 2.65 8.28 -10.63
CA HIS A 133 3.80 9.16 -10.44
C HIS A 133 4.95 8.39 -9.74
N PRO A 134 6.12 8.27 -10.38
CA PRO A 134 7.25 7.56 -9.79
C PRO A 134 7.91 8.36 -8.66
N ILE A 135 8.31 7.69 -7.58
CA ILE A 135 9.07 8.29 -6.46
C ILE A 135 10.52 7.78 -6.46
N LEU A 136 10.70 6.47 -6.47
CA LEU A 136 12.03 5.84 -6.44
C LEU A 136 12.03 4.51 -7.20
N GLU A 137 13.01 4.38 -8.09
CA GLU A 137 13.33 3.13 -8.76
C GLU A 137 14.85 3.06 -9.02
N PRO A 138 15.52 1.93 -8.75
CA PRO A 138 14.97 0.73 -8.11
C PRO A 138 14.88 0.86 -6.57
N GLU A 139 13.93 0.14 -5.96
CA GLU A 139 13.88 -0.17 -4.53
C GLU A 139 13.71 -1.69 -4.33
N PRO A 140 14.82 -2.46 -4.39
CA PRO A 140 14.78 -3.90 -4.38
C PRO A 140 14.06 -4.47 -3.16
N THR A 141 13.18 -5.43 -3.39
CA THR A 141 12.40 -6.11 -2.34
C THR A 141 11.47 -5.19 -1.53
N VAL A 142 11.09 -4.01 -2.02
CA VAL A 142 10.02 -3.17 -1.42
C VAL A 142 8.86 -4.05 -0.93
N HIS A 143 8.38 -3.84 0.31
CA HIS A 143 7.45 -4.80 0.91
C HIS A 143 6.36 -4.18 1.77
N ARG A 144 6.65 -3.13 2.56
CA ARG A 144 5.66 -2.45 3.38
C ARG A 144 5.85 -0.95 3.35
N MET A 145 4.74 -0.23 3.54
CA MET A 145 4.76 1.22 3.66
C MET A 145 3.61 1.72 4.54
N HIS A 146 3.86 2.78 5.29
CA HIS A 146 2.90 3.46 6.16
C HIS A 146 3.21 4.95 6.24
N TRP A 147 2.17 5.77 6.35
CA TRP A 147 2.26 7.19 6.65
C TRP A 147 2.44 7.39 8.16
N ILE A 148 3.56 8.00 8.57
CA ILE A 148 3.91 8.22 9.98
C ILE A 148 4.55 9.61 10.13
N ASP A 149 4.00 10.44 11.01
CA ASP A 149 4.67 11.65 11.51
C ASP A 149 5.78 11.22 12.48
N TRP A 150 6.93 10.82 11.94
CA TRP A 150 8.00 10.20 12.71
C TRP A 150 8.94 11.23 13.33
N ASN A 151 9.03 12.42 12.74
CA ASN A 151 9.83 13.54 13.22
C ASN A 151 9.02 14.47 14.18
N ARG A 152 7.70 14.27 14.29
CA ARG A 152 6.75 15.02 15.13
C ARG A 152 6.61 16.48 14.72
N ASP A 153 6.69 16.77 13.43
CA ASP A 153 6.44 18.10 12.89
C ASP A 153 4.97 18.35 12.49
N GLY A 154 4.13 17.32 12.62
CA GLY A 154 2.70 17.36 12.29
C GLY A 154 2.39 17.03 10.84
N VAL A 155 3.38 16.68 10.02
CA VAL A 155 3.23 16.16 8.66
C VAL A 155 3.67 14.70 8.67
N ALA A 156 2.90 13.82 8.05
CA ALA A 156 3.27 12.41 7.96
C ALA A 156 4.23 12.17 6.78
N GLU A 157 5.29 11.41 7.03
CA GLU A 157 6.18 10.89 5.99
C GLU A 157 5.76 9.49 5.57
N LEU A 158 6.04 9.14 4.31
CA LEU A 158 5.89 7.77 3.84
C LEU A 158 7.12 6.97 4.29
N ILE A 159 6.93 6.12 5.30
CA ILE A 159 7.95 5.16 5.70
C ILE A 159 7.86 3.96 4.79
N VAL A 160 8.96 3.55 4.15
CA VAL A 160 9.04 2.39 3.27
C VAL A 160 10.06 1.40 3.80
N ALA A 161 9.63 0.14 3.86
CA ALA A 161 10.40 -1.00 4.34
C ALA A 161 10.55 -2.06 3.25
N PRO A 162 11.76 -2.26 2.72
CA PRO A 162 12.12 -3.45 1.97
C PRO A 162 12.11 -4.71 2.85
N LEU A 163 11.91 -5.88 2.23
CA LEU A 163 11.95 -7.18 2.93
C LEU A 163 13.37 -7.52 3.41
N LYS A 164 14.39 -7.14 2.63
CA LYS A 164 15.80 -7.53 2.81
C LYS A 164 16.74 -6.35 2.59
N GLY A 165 17.93 -6.45 3.16
CA GLY A 165 19.01 -5.51 2.88
C GLY A 165 19.42 -5.53 1.39
N PRO A 166 19.76 -4.37 0.81
CA PRO A 166 20.18 -4.29 -0.59
C PRO A 166 21.47 -5.10 -0.81
N LYS A 167 21.57 -5.80 -1.93
CA LYS A 167 22.70 -6.66 -2.32
C LYS A 167 23.00 -7.84 -1.39
N SER A 168 22.14 -8.12 -0.41
CA SER A 168 22.22 -9.31 0.42
C SER A 168 21.95 -10.58 -0.40
N THR A 169 22.56 -11.70 -0.05
CA THR A 169 22.48 -12.93 -0.86
C THR A 169 22.15 -14.14 0.00
N ALA A 170 21.36 -15.08 -0.53
CA ALA A 170 21.12 -16.35 0.13
C ALA A 170 22.44 -17.14 0.35
N PRO A 171 22.56 -17.90 1.45
CA PRO A 171 21.61 -18.00 2.55
C PRO A 171 21.71 -16.86 3.58
N LYS A 172 22.69 -15.95 3.44
CA LYS A 172 23.06 -14.92 4.43
C LYS A 172 22.39 -13.57 4.17
N PHE A 173 21.06 -13.55 4.16
CA PHE A 173 20.35 -12.28 4.00
C PHE A 173 20.58 -11.33 5.18
N GLU A 174 20.98 -11.89 6.32
CA GLU A 174 21.26 -11.20 7.57
C GLU A 174 22.59 -10.41 7.61
N ASP A 175 23.45 -10.53 6.59
CA ASP A 175 24.76 -9.83 6.57
C ASP A 175 24.63 -8.33 6.25
N VAL A 176 23.50 -7.90 5.67
CA VAL A 176 23.25 -6.50 5.27
C VAL A 176 21.92 -6.05 5.89
N PRO A 177 21.89 -4.94 6.65
CA PRO A 177 20.65 -4.44 7.22
C PRO A 177 19.68 -3.95 6.12
N VAL A 178 18.39 -4.06 6.42
CA VAL A 178 17.30 -3.45 5.66
C VAL A 178 17.49 -1.93 5.66
N ARG A 179 17.23 -1.32 4.51
CA ARG A 179 17.18 0.13 4.38
C ARG A 179 15.76 0.62 4.56
N LEU A 180 15.34 0.79 5.81
CA LEU A 180 14.12 1.54 6.11
C LEU A 180 14.33 3.00 5.69
N SER A 181 13.36 3.64 5.04
CA SER A 181 13.49 5.02 4.58
C SER A 181 12.24 5.83 4.86
N ALA A 182 12.40 7.05 5.34
CA ALA A 182 11.34 8.07 5.37
C ALA A 182 11.39 8.88 4.07
N PHE A 183 10.28 8.94 3.35
CA PHE A 183 10.12 9.80 2.18
C PHE A 183 9.22 10.98 2.55
N TYR A 184 9.71 12.19 2.27
CA TYR A 184 9.04 13.44 2.55
C TYR A 184 8.29 13.92 1.30
N PRO A 185 6.95 13.99 1.34
CA PRO A 185 6.18 14.55 0.25
C PRO A 185 6.57 16.02 0.03
N PRO A 186 6.98 16.42 -1.17
CA PRO A 186 7.25 17.81 -1.46
C PRO A 186 5.94 18.58 -1.58
N LYS A 187 6.01 19.90 -1.74
CA LYS A 187 4.82 20.74 -1.89
C LYS A 187 4.03 20.41 -3.17
N ASP A 188 4.73 20.07 -4.24
CA ASP A 188 4.14 19.55 -5.48
C ASP A 188 4.70 18.14 -5.78
N PRO A 189 4.02 17.08 -5.34
CA PRO A 189 4.50 15.69 -5.49
C PRO A 189 4.41 15.16 -6.93
N ARG A 190 3.78 15.90 -7.85
CA ARG A 190 3.66 15.53 -9.27
C ARG A 190 4.95 15.86 -10.04
N THR A 191 5.65 16.91 -9.64
CA THR A 191 6.83 17.40 -10.39
C THR A 191 8.11 17.46 -9.57
N GLN A 192 8.00 17.58 -8.24
CA GLN A 192 9.16 17.72 -7.37
C GLN A 192 9.64 16.35 -6.88
N ARG A 193 10.96 16.26 -6.70
CA ARG A 193 11.58 15.07 -6.12
C ARG A 193 11.24 14.98 -4.63
N TRP A 194 10.88 13.77 -4.19
CA TRP A 194 10.72 13.47 -2.78
C TRP A 194 12.10 13.33 -2.13
N GLU A 195 12.32 14.06 -1.05
CA GLU A 195 13.50 13.83 -0.23
C GLU A 195 13.34 12.51 0.52
N ASN A 196 14.41 11.74 0.65
CA ASN A 196 14.38 10.49 1.38
C ASN A 196 15.53 10.39 2.38
N GLN A 197 15.22 9.95 3.58
CA GLN A 197 16.16 9.77 4.68
C GLN A 197 16.17 8.30 5.12
N PRO A 198 17.32 7.61 5.02
CA PRO A 198 17.47 6.30 5.63
C PRO A 198 17.27 6.35 7.14
N ILE A 199 16.50 5.42 7.68
CA ILE A 199 16.33 5.18 9.10
C ILE A 199 17.23 4.01 9.47
N GLU A 200 18.35 4.31 10.13
CA GLU A 200 19.32 3.29 10.53
C GLU A 200 18.78 2.47 11.70
N VAL A 201 18.45 1.21 11.42
CA VAL A 201 18.02 0.22 12.41
C VAL A 201 18.75 -1.09 12.19
N PRO A 202 19.13 -1.83 13.25
CA PRO A 202 19.78 -3.14 13.12
C PRO A 202 18.73 -4.24 12.79
N LEU A 203 17.92 -4.01 11.75
CA LEU A 203 16.98 -4.97 11.21
C LEU A 203 17.54 -5.50 9.90
N PHE A 204 17.52 -6.81 9.71
CA PHE A 204 18.18 -7.45 8.55
C PHE A 204 17.20 -8.19 7.62
N VAL A 205 16.06 -8.61 8.18
CA VAL A 205 14.89 -9.09 7.45
C VAL A 205 13.66 -8.57 8.19
N MET A 206 12.73 -7.92 7.49
CA MET A 206 11.50 -7.41 8.12
C MET A 206 10.27 -7.65 7.25
N HIS A 207 9.16 -8.04 7.88
CA HIS A 207 7.93 -8.36 7.17
C HIS A 207 6.84 -7.31 7.37
N ASN A 208 6.80 -6.66 8.53
CA ASN A 208 5.82 -5.64 8.85
C ASN A 208 6.36 -4.62 9.84
N PHE A 209 5.73 -3.44 9.86
CA PHE A 209 5.88 -2.43 10.89
C PHE A 209 4.55 -1.68 11.00
N ASP A 210 4.34 -0.98 12.11
CA ASP A 210 3.17 -0.11 12.28
C ASP A 210 3.58 1.12 13.09
N GLY A 211 2.89 2.23 12.84
CA GLY A 211 3.01 3.44 13.65
C GLY A 211 2.22 3.28 14.94
N ILE A 212 2.81 3.59 16.09
CA ILE A 212 2.09 3.65 17.36
C ILE A 212 1.94 5.12 17.75
N SER A 213 0.70 5.61 17.77
CA SER A 213 0.31 6.95 18.22
C SER A 213 -0.24 6.91 19.64
#